data_AF-A0A239L2J6-F1
#
_entry.id   AF-A0A239L2J6-F1
#
_cell.length_a   1.000
_cell.length_b   1.000
_cell.length_c   1.000
_cell.angle_alpha   90.00
_cell.angle_beta   90.00
_cell.angle_gamma   90.00
#
_symmetry.space_group_name_H-M   'P 1'
#
loop_
_entity.id
_entity.type
_entity.pdbx_description
1 polymer ?
#
loop_
_entity_poly.entity_id
_entity_poly.type
_entity_poly.pdbx_seq_one_letter_code
_entity_poly.pdbx_strand_id
1 'polypeptide(L)' 'MDRRLFLDLGQVLVNRKDLGIHWKRPYLVDVTNAVRAGSNNLEVRVTNLWPNRLIGDAQLPDVYDYTPVPEEADSPA' A
#
# COMPACT_ATOMS: atom_id res chain seq x y z
N MET A 1 -7.44 -21.83 4.73
CA MET A 1 -8.03 -20.55 5.20
C MET A 1 -8.15 -19.62 3.99
N ASP A 2 -9.35 -19.17 3.68
CA ASP A 2 -9.63 -18.29 2.54
C ASP A 2 -9.36 -16.83 2.96
N ARG A 3 -8.16 -16.30 2.64
CA ARG A 3 -7.75 -14.96 3.06
C ARG A 3 -8.26 -13.95 2.03
N ARG A 4 -9.40 -13.33 2.35
CA ARG A 4 -9.97 -12.26 1.51
C ARG A 4 -9.26 -10.94 1.78
N LEU A 5 -8.65 -10.39 0.75
CA LEU A 5 -8.06 -9.05 0.77
C LEU A 5 -9.12 -8.06 0.29
N PHE A 6 -9.39 -7.05 1.11
CA PHE A 6 -10.29 -5.95 0.78
C PHE A 6 -9.47 -4.70 0.52
N LEU A 7 -9.84 -3.95 -0.51
CA LEU A 7 -9.17 -2.72 -0.94
C LEU A 7 -10.09 -1.54 -0.63
N ASP A 8 -9.63 -0.59 0.20
CA ASP A 8 -10.48 0.47 0.76
C ASP A 8 -10.67 1.68 -0.16
N LEU A 9 -9.61 2.08 -0.87
CA LEU A 9 -9.47 3.40 -1.48
C LEU A 9 -8.88 3.29 -2.87
N GLY A 10 -9.49 3.95 -3.87
CA GLY A 10 -8.89 4.00 -5.20
C GLY A 10 -9.32 5.17 -6.07
N GLN A 11 -8.52 5.41 -7.11
CA GLN A 11 -8.77 6.38 -8.16
C GLN A 11 -8.98 5.64 -9.47
N VAL A 12 -9.99 6.04 -10.24
CA VAL A 12 -10.36 5.38 -11.51
C VAL A 12 -10.05 6.32 -12.66
N LEU A 13 -9.37 5.80 -13.68
CA LEU A 13 -9.15 6.51 -14.94
C LEU A 13 -9.67 5.66 -16.10
N VAL A 14 -10.38 6.28 -17.03
CA VAL A 14 -10.83 5.66 -18.28
C VAL A 14 -10.25 6.44 -19.43
N ASN A 15 -9.49 5.79 -20.32
CA ASN A 15 -8.81 6.42 -21.45
C ASN A 15 -7.92 7.61 -21.02
N ARG A 16 -7.23 7.48 -19.88
CA ARG A 16 -6.42 8.52 -19.19
C ARG A 16 -7.23 9.69 -18.61
N LYS A 17 -8.56 9.66 -18.68
CA LYS A 17 -9.43 10.64 -18.02
C LYS A 17 -9.70 10.18 -16.59
N ASP A 18 -9.28 10.99 -15.63
CA ASP A 18 -9.49 10.76 -14.20
C ASP A 18 -10.96 11.00 -13.82
N LEU A 19 -11.56 10.01 -13.15
CA LEU A 19 -12.93 10.01 -12.65
C LEU A 19 -13.00 10.18 -11.13
N GLY A 20 -11.89 10.58 -10.50
CA GLY A 20 -11.79 10.94 -9.11
C GLY A 20 -11.46 9.78 -8.17
N ILE A 21 -11.33 10.12 -6.89
CA ILE A 21 -11.03 9.20 -5.79
C ILE A 21 -12.35 8.73 -5.15
N HIS A 22 -12.52 7.42 -5.08
CA HIS A 22 -13.69 6.76 -4.52
C HIS A 22 -13.27 5.99 -3.27
N TRP A 23 -13.65 6.54 -2.12
CA TRP A 23 -13.16 6.09 -0.82
C TRP A 23 -14.24 5.52 0.11
N LYS A 24 -15.50 5.68 -0.27
CA LYS A 24 -16.64 5.19 0.51
C LYS A 24 -17.70 4.59 -0.39
N ARG A 25 -18.56 3.78 0.22
CA ARG A 25 -19.72 3.21 -0.45
C ARG A 25 -20.71 4.31 -0.90
N PRO A 26 -21.45 4.06 -1.99
CA PRO A 26 -21.25 2.95 -2.94
C PRO A 26 -20.01 3.18 -3.82
N TYR A 27 -19.22 2.14 -4.08
CA TYR A 27 -18.05 2.21 -4.98
C TYR A 27 -18.49 2.16 -6.45
N LEU A 28 -19.33 3.11 -6.87
CA LEU A 28 -19.82 3.26 -8.24
C LEU A 28 -19.30 4.55 -8.86
N VAL A 29 -18.93 4.47 -10.14
CA VAL A 29 -18.40 5.59 -10.92
C VAL A 29 -19.16 5.67 -12.25
N ASP A 30 -19.67 6.85 -12.59
CA ASP A 30 -20.26 7.10 -13.90
C ASP A 30 -19.14 7.29 -14.95
N VAL A 31 -19.16 6.45 -15.99
CA VAL A 31 -18.17 6.43 -17.07
C VAL A 31 -18.72 6.95 -18.40
N THR A 32 -19.98 7.41 -18.44
CA THR A 32 -20.72 7.74 -19.68
C THR A 32 -19.94 8.69 -20.59
N ASN A 33 -19.30 9.70 -20.01
CA ASN A 33 -18.53 10.73 -20.73
C ASN A 33 -17.04 10.41 -20.89
N ALA A 34 -16.62 9.18 -20.60
CA ALA A 34 -15.22 8.76 -20.65
C ALA A 34 -15.00 7.54 -21.56
N VAL A 35 -16.04 6.76 -21.83
CA VAL A 35 -16.01 5.59 -22.72
C VAL A 35 -16.19 5.97 -24.19
N ARG A 36 -15.66 5.13 -25.07
CA ARG A 36 -15.85 5.19 -26.54
C ARG A 36 -16.20 3.82 -27.09
N ALA A 37 -16.73 3.77 -28.31
CA ALA A 37 -16.97 2.51 -29.00
C ALA A 37 -15.66 1.74 -29.23
N GLY A 38 -15.70 0.41 -29.08
CA GLY A 38 -14.54 -0.45 -29.16
C GLY A 38 -13.71 -0.47 -27.87
N SER A 39 -12.38 -0.52 -27.99
CA SER A 39 -11.48 -0.72 -26.85
C SER A 39 -11.31 0.54 -25.99
N ASN A 40 -11.46 0.34 -24.68
CA ASN A 40 -11.24 1.34 -23.65
C ASN A 40 -10.10 0.87 -22.73
N ASN A 41 -9.26 1.80 -22.29
CA ASN A 41 -8.26 1.54 -21.28
C ASN A 41 -8.81 1.93 -19.91
N LEU A 42 -8.83 1.00 -18.96
CA LEU A 42 -9.25 1.22 -17.59
C LEU A 42 -8.02 1.09 -16.68
N GLU A 43 -7.74 2.12 -15.90
CA GLU A 43 -6.70 2.13 -14.88
C GLU A 43 -7.38 2.38 -13.53
N VAL A 44 -7.08 1.53 -12.55
CA VAL A 44 -7.54 1.69 -11.17
C VAL A 44 -6.32 1.74 -10.28
N ARG A 45 -6.06 2.91 -9.70
CA ARG A 45 -5.00 3.09 -8.71
C ARG A 45 -5.59 2.81 -7.35
N VAL A 46 -5.02 1.87 -6.63
CA VAL A 46 -5.51 1.47 -5.31
C VAL A 46 -4.48 1.84 -4.27
N THR A 47 -4.94 2.36 -3.14
CA THR A 47 -4.09 2.56 -1.96
C THR A 47 -4.59 1.69 -0.80
N ASN A 48 -3.65 1.20 0.00
CA ASN A 48 -3.92 0.40 1.19
C ASN A 48 -3.35 1.08 2.43
N LEU A 49 -3.72 0.56 3.60
CA LEU A 49 -3.13 0.97 4.87
C LEU A 49 -1.84 0.19 5.15
N TRP A 50 -1.04 0.73 6.06
CA TRP A 50 0.24 0.17 6.50
C TRP A 50 0.22 -1.19 7.25
N PRO A 51 -0.88 -1.74 7.81
CA PRO A 51 -0.81 -2.98 8.60
C PRO A 51 -0.11 -4.14 7.89
N ASN A 52 -0.34 -4.33 6.58
CA ASN A 52 0.32 -5.39 5.83
C ASN A 52 1.85 -5.21 5.82
N ARG A 53 2.33 -3.97 5.68
CA ARG A 53 3.76 -3.65 5.66
C ARG A 53 4.37 -3.75 7.05
N LEU A 54 3.70 -3.22 8.08
CA LEU A 54 4.16 -3.31 9.47
C LEU A 54 4.29 -4.77 9.94
N ILE A 55 3.33 -5.62 9.59
CA ILE A 55 3.38 -7.06 9.91
C ILE A 55 4.55 -7.74 9.18
N GLY A 56 4.83 -7.37 7.93
CA GLY A 56 5.97 -7.89 7.18
C GLY A 56 7.31 -7.44 7.76
N ASP A 57 7.41 -6.18 8.17
CA ASP A 57 8.64 -5.62 8.75
C ASP A 57 8.96 -6.26 10.11
N ALA A 58 7.95 -6.59 10.92
CA ALA A 58 8.12 -7.30 12.18
C ALA A 58 8.67 -8.74 12.05
N GLN A 59 8.74 -9.29 10.83
CA GLN A 59 9.33 -10.60 10.55
C GLN A 59 10.79 -10.52 10.08
N LEU A 60 11.30 -9.31 9.85
CA LEU A 60 12.70 -9.12 9.50
C LEU A 60 13.58 -9.26 10.75
N PRO A 61 14.84 -9.71 10.61
CA PRO A 61 15.81 -9.65 11.70
C PRO A 61 15.97 -8.20 12.18
N ASP A 62 16.23 -8.04 13.47
CA ASP A 62 16.52 -6.72 14.02
C ASP A 62 17.71 -6.09 13.28
N VAL A 63 17.49 -4.92 12.69
CA VAL A 63 18.52 -4.18 11.95
C VAL A 63 19.58 -3.62 12.90
N TYR A 64 19.24 -3.54 14.19
CA TYR A 64 20.11 -3.10 15.27
C TYR A 64 20.34 -4.24 16.25
N ASP A 65 21.06 -5.28 15.81
CA ASP A 65 21.74 -6.14 16.76
C ASP A 65 22.72 -5.26 17.55
N TYR A 66 22.37 -4.93 18.79
CA TYR A 66 23.30 -4.35 19.73
C TYR A 66 24.38 -5.40 19.97
N THR A 67 25.53 -5.24 19.31
CA THR A 67 26.76 -5.87 19.75
C THR A 67 27.25 -5.09 20.96
N PRO A 68 27.25 -5.68 22.17
CA PRO A 68 27.90 -5.04 23.30
C PRO A 68 29.35 -4.84 22.89
N VAL A 69 29.81 -3.59 22.83
CA VAL A 69 31.23 -3.32 22.85
C VAL A 69 31.75 -3.90 24.16
N PRO A 70 32.74 -4.81 24.13
CA PRO A 70 33.38 -5.27 25.35
C PRO A 70 33.80 -4.04 26.12
N GLU A 71 33.45 -3.99 27.41
CA GLU A 71 33.97 -3.00 28.33
C GLU A 71 35.49 -3.19 28.34
N GLU A 72 36.21 -2.42 27.52
CA GLU A 72 37.65 -2.27 27.67
C GLU A 72 37.84 -1.79 29.09
N ALA A 73 38.48 -2.63 29.89
CA ALA A 73 38.83 -2.37 31.27
C ALA A 73 39.76 -1.15 31.32
N ASP A 74 39.18 0.03 31.21
CA ASP A 74 39.90 1.26 31.45
C ASP A 74 39.97 1.50 32.95
N SER A 75 41.17 1.20 33.45
CA SER A 75 41.76 1.53 34.75
C SER A 75 41.37 0.68 35.97
N PRO A 76 42.32 0.36 36.88
CA PRO A 76 43.51 1.16 37.19
C PRO A 76 44.85 0.40 37.34
N ALA A 77 45.95 1.12 37.15
CA ALA A 77 47.17 1.02 37.97
C ALA A 77 47.92 2.36 37.94
#